data_AF-A0A2E8JU44-F1
#
_entry.id   AF-A0A2E8JU44-F1
#
_cell.length_a   1.000
_cell.length_b   1.000
_cell.length_c   1.000
_cell.angle_alpha   90.00
_cell.angle_beta   90.00
_cell.angle_gamma   90.00
#
_symmetry.space_group_name_H-M   'P 1'
#
loop_
_entity.id
_entity.type
_entity.pdbx_description
1 polymer ?
#
loop_
_entity_poly.entity_id
_entity_poly.type
_entity_poly.pdbx_seq_one_letter_code
_entity_poly.pdbx_strand_id
1 'polypeptide(L)'
;MASIKDQVGAMAVIDSLRLEQMQIQDNLDLPKRRASVAAKIREYYATSGVTVDDLLVEQGVKKYFDGRLRFVEPQASTFQRKLADAFMLLEESFRLRKSEMAFSALVALLVVGGASYAPVFIEGVQNDLYKQDVIVPVEKLKNDVGRNLAALEVLLSHHATKQSPMLAQMGAKVKAGYESINKGLIASAWYEPSPEDPESIDRSKADLYKSRFLPFEDQYAQLGRDAGRFESLVYAYSNFIPLTQPGAAESLGYLNSRLSSLKRASDLVVSSFNSVEQPSELVIQQVFEDLSFFDSFKQRITDLERVFRGFDEMGKETYEQPDVTRLMIVLSNAIDKRDGWEASRAVSNLDSALAFAKEPLTFRIISRPGEKSGVIRTPNDFADSRGIAYLIVEALDASGRPFEVSIMDSEVGEIRRAHTFGVRVTHEQFEQVKQDKMDDGIIENNLIGQKSVNSFKINFDSRVTSDNKMITRW
;
A
#
# COMPACT_ATOMS: atom_id res chain seq x y z
N MET A 1 -15.16 -44.04 4.56
CA MET A 1 -13.97 -43.26 4.94
C MET A 1 -14.33 -41.80 4.71
N ALA A 2 -14.31 -40.96 5.75
CA ALA A 2 -14.59 -39.53 5.60
C ALA A 2 -13.52 -38.88 4.70
N SER A 3 -13.92 -37.93 3.85
CA SER A 3 -13.02 -37.23 2.94
C SER A 3 -11.99 -36.43 3.74
N ILE A 4 -10.73 -36.40 3.29
CA ILE A 4 -9.65 -35.59 3.91
C ILE A 4 -10.07 -34.12 4.06
N LYS A 5 -10.92 -33.62 3.15
CA LYS A 5 -11.48 -32.27 3.21
C LYS A 5 -12.38 -32.03 4.44
N ASP A 6 -13.13 -33.05 4.84
CA ASP A 6 -14.03 -32.98 6.01
C ASP A 6 -13.22 -33.04 7.32
N GLN A 7 -12.13 -33.81 7.35
CA GLN A 7 -11.22 -33.85 8.50
C GLN A 7 -10.47 -32.53 8.70
N VAL A 8 -9.97 -31.92 7.61
CA VAL A 8 -9.27 -30.62 7.67
C VAL A 8 -10.24 -29.49 8.07
N GLY A 9 -11.48 -29.52 7.57
CA GLY A 9 -12.52 -28.58 7.97
C GLY A 9 -12.90 -28.70 9.46
N ALA A 10 -13.02 -29.91 9.97
CA ALA A 10 -13.30 -30.14 11.39
C ALA A 10 -12.12 -29.73 12.30
N MET A 11 -10.86 -29.95 11.88
CA MET A 11 -9.69 -29.48 12.64
C MET A 11 -9.62 -27.95 12.72
N ALA A 12 -9.94 -27.23 11.64
CA ALA A 12 -9.95 -25.77 11.66
C ALA A 12 -10.96 -25.19 12.67
N VAL A 13 -12.13 -25.82 12.80
CA VAL A 13 -13.16 -25.43 13.78
C VAL A 13 -12.75 -25.80 15.22
N ILE A 14 -12.08 -26.94 15.41
CA ILE A 14 -11.56 -27.33 16.72
C ILE A 14 -10.44 -26.39 17.17
N ASP A 15 -9.56 -25.98 16.26
CA ASP A 15 -8.49 -25.01 16.57
C ASP A 15 -9.05 -23.62 16.89
N SER A 16 -10.11 -23.17 16.21
CA SER A 16 -10.76 -21.90 16.55
C SER A 16 -11.43 -21.94 17.92
N LEU A 17 -12.11 -23.04 18.25
CA LEU A 17 -12.73 -23.24 19.58
C LEU A 17 -11.68 -23.36 20.69
N ARG A 18 -10.52 -23.98 20.41
CA ARG A 18 -9.40 -24.08 21.36
C ARG A 18 -8.77 -22.71 21.63
N LEU A 19 -8.62 -21.88 20.60
CA LEU A 19 -8.16 -20.49 20.71
C LEU A 19 -9.14 -19.64 21.54
N GLU A 20 -10.44 -19.79 21.29
CA GLU A 20 -11.48 -19.09 22.04
C GLU A 20 -11.52 -19.53 23.52
N GLN A 21 -11.41 -20.84 23.80
CA GLN A 21 -11.30 -21.34 25.17
C GLN A 21 -10.03 -20.87 25.90
N MET A 22 -8.89 -20.78 25.19
CA MET A 22 -7.67 -20.18 25.74
C MET A 22 -7.87 -18.70 26.09
N GLN A 23 -8.54 -17.93 25.22
CA GLN A 23 -8.85 -16.52 25.48
C GLN A 23 -9.84 -16.35 26.64
N ILE A 24 -10.82 -17.25 26.80
CA ILE A 24 -11.76 -17.21 27.92
C ILE A 24 -11.04 -17.54 29.23
N GLN A 25 -10.17 -18.57 29.25
CA GLN A 25 -9.38 -18.90 30.45
C GLN A 25 -8.39 -17.78 30.83
N ASP A 26 -7.76 -17.13 29.85
CA ASP A 26 -6.85 -15.99 30.10
C ASP A 26 -7.61 -14.77 30.66
N ASN A 27 -8.89 -14.61 30.32
CA ASN A 27 -9.76 -13.56 30.85
C ASN A 27 -10.42 -13.90 32.22
N LEU A 28 -10.35 -15.14 32.69
CA LEU A 28 -10.90 -15.59 33.98
C LEU A 28 -9.87 -15.57 35.14
N ASP A 29 -8.59 -15.37 34.86
CA ASP A 29 -7.50 -15.38 35.85
C ASP A 29 -7.37 -14.01 36.55
N LEU A 30 -8.26 -13.77 37.53
CA LEU A 30 -8.39 -12.49 38.26
C LEU A 30 -7.07 -11.96 38.88
N PRO A 31 -6.19 -12.79 39.48
CA PRO A 31 -4.91 -12.31 40.01
C PRO A 31 -4.00 -11.70 38.94
N LYS A 32 -3.87 -12.34 37.77
CA LYS A 32 -3.06 -11.83 36.65
C LYS A 32 -3.62 -10.52 36.11
N ARG A 33 -4.95 -10.40 36.01
CA ARG A 33 -5.60 -9.17 35.54
C ARG A 33 -5.44 -8.00 36.51
N ARG A 34 -5.51 -8.25 37.82
CA ARG A 34 -5.23 -7.23 38.85
C ARG A 34 -3.79 -6.73 38.74
N ALA A 35 -2.82 -7.63 38.54
CA ALA A 35 -1.42 -7.27 38.37
C ALA A 35 -1.17 -6.42 37.10
N SER A 36 -1.77 -6.79 35.96
CA SER A 36 -1.59 -6.05 34.71
C SER A 36 -2.27 -4.68 34.72
N VAL A 37 -3.43 -4.56 35.37
CA VAL A 37 -4.12 -3.26 35.55
C VAL A 37 -3.34 -2.37 36.52
N ALA A 38 -2.81 -2.92 37.62
CA ALA A 38 -1.93 -2.17 38.52
C ALA A 38 -0.68 -1.66 37.81
N ALA A 39 -0.04 -2.48 36.97
CA ALA A 39 1.13 -2.08 36.19
C ALA A 39 0.84 -0.91 35.23
N LYS A 40 -0.28 -0.96 34.49
CA LYS A 40 -0.69 0.13 33.59
C LYS A 40 -1.02 1.42 34.33
N ILE A 41 -1.61 1.32 35.52
CA ILE A 41 -1.91 2.49 36.35
C ILE A 41 -0.62 3.12 36.88
N ARG A 42 0.38 2.33 37.28
CA ARG A 42 1.71 2.84 37.64
C ARG A 42 2.34 3.61 36.49
N GLU A 43 2.34 3.02 35.29
CA GLU A 43 2.90 3.62 34.08
C GLU A 43 2.21 4.96 33.74
N TYR A 44 0.88 5.01 33.88
CA TYR A 44 0.10 6.21 33.64
C TYR A 44 0.46 7.36 34.61
N TYR A 45 0.56 7.08 35.91
CA TYR A 45 0.91 8.11 36.90
C TYR A 45 2.38 8.52 36.83
N ALA A 46 3.28 7.58 36.51
CA ALA A 46 4.69 7.88 36.25
C ALA A 46 4.86 8.83 35.06
N THR A 47 4.10 8.61 33.98
CA THR A 47 4.08 9.50 32.81
C THR A 47 3.48 10.87 33.12
N SER A 48 2.51 10.92 34.04
CA SER A 48 1.81 12.15 34.44
C SER A 48 2.57 12.98 35.49
N GLY A 49 3.80 12.57 35.88
CA GLY A 49 4.64 13.31 36.83
C GLY A 49 4.18 13.27 38.28
N VAL A 50 3.28 12.35 38.64
CA VAL A 50 2.74 12.21 40.01
C VAL A 50 3.23 10.89 40.61
N THR A 51 4.00 10.95 41.70
CA THR A 51 4.48 9.75 42.41
C THR A 51 3.38 9.20 43.32
N VAL A 52 2.81 8.05 42.96
CA VAL A 52 1.79 7.35 43.74
C VAL A 52 2.44 6.12 44.40
N ASP A 53 2.17 5.92 45.69
CA ASP A 53 2.65 4.75 46.44
C ASP A 53 2.10 3.44 45.85
N ASP A 54 2.99 2.46 45.66
CA ASP A 54 2.67 1.16 45.06
C ASP A 54 1.59 0.40 45.84
N LEU A 55 1.60 0.52 47.17
CA LEU A 55 0.58 -0.09 48.03
C LEU A 55 -0.79 0.56 47.81
N LEU A 56 -0.83 1.85 47.48
CA LEU A 56 -2.07 2.58 47.21
C LEU A 56 -2.69 2.17 45.87
N VAL A 57 -1.86 1.97 44.85
CA VAL A 57 -2.30 1.48 43.52
C VAL A 57 -2.87 0.07 43.65
N GLU A 58 -2.19 -0.81 44.39
CA GLU A 58 -2.65 -2.19 44.56
C GLU A 58 -3.94 -2.28 45.40
N GLN A 59 -4.05 -1.49 46.48
CA GLN A 59 -5.29 -1.38 47.26
C GLN A 59 -6.44 -0.79 46.43
N GLY A 60 -6.18 0.21 45.59
CA GLY A 60 -7.18 0.83 44.71
C GLY A 60 -7.72 -0.16 43.67
N VAL A 61 -6.82 -0.88 42.98
CA VAL A 61 -7.19 -1.91 42.00
C VAL A 61 -7.95 -3.04 42.68
N LYS A 62 -7.50 -3.52 43.84
CA LYS A 62 -8.20 -4.55 44.61
C LYS A 62 -9.63 -4.11 44.98
N LYS A 63 -9.78 -2.89 45.52
CA LYS A 63 -11.10 -2.35 45.90
C LYS A 63 -12.03 -2.16 44.69
N TYR A 64 -11.49 -1.75 43.55
CA TYR A 64 -12.24 -1.61 42.30
C TYR A 64 -12.79 -2.96 41.81
N PHE A 65 -11.97 -4.02 41.84
CA PHE A 65 -12.41 -5.36 41.44
C PHE A 65 -13.30 -6.05 42.48
N ASP A 66 -13.09 -5.82 43.78
CA ASP A 66 -13.93 -6.37 44.85
C ASP A 66 -15.35 -5.76 44.84
N GLY A 67 -15.51 -4.51 44.36
CA GLY A 67 -16.82 -3.86 44.21
C GLY A 67 -17.71 -4.48 43.13
N ARG A 68 -17.12 -5.16 42.12
CA ARG A 68 -17.86 -5.84 41.04
C ARG A 68 -18.37 -7.24 41.42
N LEU A 69 -17.90 -7.79 42.54
CA LEU A 69 -18.29 -9.13 43.02
C LEU A 69 -19.30 -9.09 44.17
N ARG A 70 -19.78 -7.89 44.54
CA ARG A 70 -20.86 -7.76 45.52
C ARG A 70 -22.18 -7.59 44.79
N PHE A 71 -23.09 -8.51 45.06
CA PHE A 71 -24.49 -8.31 44.76
C PHE A 71 -24.99 -7.07 45.51
N VAL A 72 -25.38 -6.03 44.78
CA VAL A 72 -26.03 -4.85 45.37
C VAL A 72 -27.49 -5.25 45.61
N GLU A 73 -27.85 -5.40 46.88
CA GLU A 73 -29.21 -5.74 47.27
C GLU A 73 -30.18 -4.64 46.79
N PRO A 74 -31.15 -4.96 45.91
CA PRO A 74 -32.13 -3.98 45.47
C PRO A 74 -32.99 -3.58 46.67
N GLN A 75 -33.16 -2.26 46.88
CA GLN A 75 -34.06 -1.72 47.90
C GLN A 75 -35.48 -2.21 47.59
N ALA A 76 -35.89 -3.29 48.27
CA ALA A 76 -37.20 -3.89 48.06
C ALA A 76 -38.29 -2.87 48.43
N SER A 77 -39.19 -2.61 47.48
CA SER A 77 -40.39 -1.81 47.70
C SER A 77 -41.22 -2.41 48.84
N THR A 78 -41.95 -1.57 49.58
CA THR A 78 -42.84 -2.00 50.68
C THR A 78 -43.81 -3.11 50.25
N PHE A 79 -44.17 -3.16 48.96
CA PHE A 79 -44.99 -4.21 48.37
C PHE A 79 -44.24 -5.54 48.21
N GLN A 80 -42.96 -5.51 47.86
CA GLN A 80 -42.10 -6.69 47.76
C GLN A 80 -41.79 -7.28 49.14
N ARG A 81 -41.61 -6.45 50.18
CA ARG A 81 -41.49 -6.92 51.57
C ARG A 81 -42.76 -7.60 52.06
N LYS A 82 -43.94 -7.01 51.80
CA LYS A 82 -45.22 -7.63 52.16
C LYS A 82 -45.49 -8.94 51.40
N LEU A 83 -45.05 -9.05 50.16
CA LEU A 83 -45.12 -10.30 49.39
C LEU A 83 -44.15 -11.37 49.93
N ALA A 84 -42.94 -10.98 50.32
CA ALA A 84 -41.97 -11.89 50.94
C ALA A 84 -42.44 -12.36 52.33
N ASP A 85 -43.00 -11.47 53.16
CA ASP A 85 -43.60 -11.81 54.45
C ASP A 85 -44.82 -12.72 54.27
N ALA A 86 -45.68 -12.46 53.26
CA ALA A 86 -46.80 -13.34 52.92
C ALA A 86 -46.32 -14.72 52.44
N PHE A 87 -45.20 -14.77 51.71
CA PHE A 87 -44.60 -16.01 51.22
C PHE A 87 -43.96 -16.82 52.35
N MET A 88 -43.33 -16.17 53.34
CA MET A 88 -42.77 -16.83 54.52
C MET A 88 -43.84 -17.26 55.53
N LEU A 89 -44.93 -16.49 55.69
CA LEU A 89 -46.08 -16.87 56.52
C LEU A 89 -46.90 -18.05 55.94
N LEU A 90 -46.75 -18.31 54.63
CA LEU A 90 -47.33 -19.47 53.95
C LEU A 90 -46.59 -20.79 54.26
N GLU A 91 -45.39 -20.75 54.86
CA GLU A 91 -44.53 -21.93 55.01
C GLU A 91 -44.78 -22.71 56.31
N GLU A 92 -45.28 -22.07 57.38
CA GLU A 92 -45.40 -22.73 58.71
C GLU A 92 -46.77 -23.36 59.02
N SER A 93 -47.84 -23.11 58.25
CA SER A 93 -49.21 -23.42 58.71
C SER A 93 -50.05 -24.37 57.86
N PHE A 94 -49.58 -24.93 56.74
CA PHE A 94 -50.46 -25.75 55.89
C PHE A 94 -49.79 -27.00 55.29
N ARG A 95 -49.41 -27.93 56.16
CA ARG A 95 -49.22 -29.34 55.78
C ARG A 95 -50.59 -30.01 55.57
N LEU A 96 -50.73 -30.61 54.38
CA LEU A 96 -51.68 -31.67 53.99
C LEU A 96 -53.08 -31.21 53.52
N ARG A 97 -53.22 -30.92 52.21
CA ARG A 97 -54.24 -31.52 51.28
C ARG A 97 -54.53 -30.76 49.96
N LYS A 98 -53.78 -29.71 49.56
CA LYS A 98 -54.13 -28.94 48.33
C LYS A 98 -52.98 -28.64 47.33
N SER A 99 -51.88 -29.39 47.35
CA SER A 99 -50.76 -29.17 46.41
C SER A 99 -51.09 -29.51 44.95
N GLU A 100 -52.02 -30.43 44.69
CA GLU A 100 -52.38 -30.81 43.31
C GLU A 100 -53.31 -29.79 42.62
N MET A 101 -54.20 -29.14 43.37
CA MET A 101 -55.15 -28.16 42.81
C MET A 101 -54.51 -26.79 42.57
N ALA A 102 -53.58 -26.35 43.44
CA ALA A 102 -52.88 -25.09 43.25
C ALA A 102 -51.86 -25.18 42.11
N PHE A 103 -51.17 -26.31 41.95
CA PHE A 103 -50.22 -26.52 40.85
C PHE A 103 -50.94 -26.64 39.51
N SER A 104 -52.06 -27.36 39.43
CA SER A 104 -52.87 -27.45 38.21
C SER A 104 -53.51 -26.11 37.83
N ALA A 105 -53.96 -25.30 38.80
CA ALA A 105 -54.46 -23.95 38.54
C ALA A 105 -53.34 -22.99 38.08
N LEU A 106 -52.13 -23.11 38.62
CA LEU A 106 -50.98 -22.26 38.27
C LEU A 106 -50.35 -22.65 36.93
N VAL A 107 -50.31 -23.94 36.61
CA VAL A 107 -49.95 -24.45 35.27
C VAL A 107 -51.03 -24.06 34.26
N ALA A 108 -52.32 -24.15 34.59
CA ALA A 108 -53.39 -23.67 33.72
C ALA A 108 -53.32 -22.15 33.51
N LEU A 109 -52.95 -21.36 34.53
CA LEU A 109 -52.72 -19.91 34.39
C LEU A 109 -51.46 -19.56 33.60
N LEU A 110 -50.40 -20.37 33.68
CA LEU A 110 -49.20 -20.23 32.86
C LEU A 110 -49.40 -20.72 31.42
N VAL A 111 -50.24 -21.73 31.19
CA VAL A 111 -50.60 -22.21 29.85
C VAL A 111 -51.61 -21.27 29.19
N VAL A 112 -52.60 -20.76 29.93
CA VAL A 112 -53.57 -19.77 29.42
C VAL A 112 -52.92 -18.40 29.29
N GLY A 113 -52.15 -17.94 30.28
CA GLY A 113 -51.36 -16.71 30.19
C GLY A 113 -50.29 -16.82 29.11
N GLY A 114 -49.52 -17.90 29.08
CA GLY A 114 -48.56 -18.20 28.02
C GLY A 114 -49.20 -18.26 26.64
N ALA A 115 -50.36 -18.91 26.47
CA ALA A 115 -51.07 -18.97 25.19
C ALA A 115 -51.74 -17.65 24.79
N SER A 116 -52.08 -16.79 25.77
CA SER A 116 -52.69 -15.47 25.51
C SER A 116 -51.64 -14.40 25.18
N TYR A 117 -50.43 -14.50 25.72
CA TYR A 117 -49.33 -13.55 25.50
C TYR A 117 -48.27 -14.05 24.49
N ALA A 118 -48.17 -15.36 24.22
CA ALA A 118 -47.28 -15.90 23.19
C ALA A 118 -47.56 -15.34 21.78
N PRO A 119 -48.82 -15.21 21.29
CA PRO A 119 -49.02 -14.62 19.96
C PRO A 119 -48.53 -13.18 19.90
N VAL A 120 -48.80 -12.34 20.91
CA VAL A 120 -48.35 -10.94 20.96
C VAL A 120 -46.82 -10.80 21.09
N PHE A 121 -46.18 -11.64 21.89
CA PHE A 121 -44.71 -11.61 22.07
C PHE A 121 -43.96 -12.18 20.84
N ILE A 122 -44.49 -13.24 20.22
CA ILE A 122 -43.91 -13.82 19.01
C ILE A 122 -44.12 -12.87 17.81
N GLU A 123 -45.28 -12.23 17.69
CA GLU A 123 -45.53 -11.19 16.67
C GLU A 123 -44.60 -9.98 16.86
N GLY A 124 -44.41 -9.51 18.09
CA GLY A 124 -43.50 -8.40 18.39
C GLY A 124 -42.03 -8.70 18.06
N VAL A 125 -41.50 -9.85 18.49
CA VAL A 125 -40.12 -10.26 18.19
C VAL A 125 -39.92 -10.53 16.70
N GLN A 126 -40.91 -11.11 16.02
CA GLN A 126 -40.86 -11.31 14.58
C GLN A 126 -40.89 -9.97 13.83
N ASN A 127 -41.75 -9.03 14.22
CA ASN A 127 -41.81 -7.69 13.62
C ASN A 127 -40.51 -6.90 13.78
N ASP A 128 -39.83 -7.01 14.93
CA ASP A 128 -38.52 -6.37 15.14
C ASP A 128 -37.42 -7.00 14.28
N LEU A 129 -37.42 -8.34 14.15
CA LEU A 129 -36.53 -9.04 13.21
C LEU A 129 -36.84 -8.66 11.75
N TYR A 130 -38.11 -8.48 11.38
CA TYR A 130 -38.52 -8.07 10.02
C TYR A 130 -38.20 -6.61 9.70
N LYS A 131 -38.32 -5.69 10.68
CA LYS A 131 -37.84 -4.30 10.54
C LYS A 131 -36.33 -4.28 10.25
N GLN A 132 -35.58 -5.14 10.93
CA GLN A 132 -34.13 -5.29 10.75
C GLN A 132 -33.75 -5.94 9.40
N ASP A 133 -34.55 -6.90 8.92
CA ASP A 133 -34.27 -7.65 7.68
C ASP A 133 -34.78 -7.00 6.39
N VAL A 134 -35.70 -6.04 6.46
CA VAL A 134 -36.35 -5.45 5.27
C VAL A 134 -36.32 -3.93 5.26
N ILE A 135 -36.85 -3.24 6.27
CA ILE A 135 -37.02 -1.78 6.24
C ILE A 135 -35.66 -1.05 6.33
N VAL A 136 -34.82 -1.44 7.30
CA VAL A 136 -33.51 -0.81 7.51
C VAL A 136 -32.58 -0.93 6.28
N PRO A 137 -32.44 -2.10 5.62
CA PRO A 137 -31.66 -2.22 4.39
C PRO A 137 -32.15 -1.34 3.24
N VAL A 138 -33.47 -1.20 3.06
CA VAL A 138 -34.00 -0.39 1.94
C VAL A 138 -33.80 1.10 2.17
N GLU A 139 -34.06 1.57 3.39
CA GLU A 139 -33.84 2.98 3.72
C GLU A 139 -32.36 3.35 3.64
N LYS A 140 -31.47 2.44 4.07
CA LYS A 140 -30.04 2.56 3.86
C LYS A 140 -29.69 2.64 2.37
N LEU A 141 -30.21 1.74 1.53
CA LEU A 141 -29.92 1.75 0.10
C LEU A 141 -30.41 3.05 -0.56
N LYS A 142 -31.61 3.54 -0.22
CA LYS A 142 -32.15 4.80 -0.71
C LYS A 142 -31.23 5.99 -0.36
N ASN A 143 -30.77 6.04 0.89
CA ASN A 143 -29.83 7.06 1.34
C ASN A 143 -28.48 6.94 0.64
N ASP A 144 -27.97 5.73 0.44
CA ASP A 144 -26.70 5.47 -0.24
C ASP A 144 -26.75 5.89 -1.72
N VAL A 145 -27.83 5.53 -2.43
CA VAL A 145 -28.08 5.95 -3.82
C VAL A 145 -28.16 7.48 -3.92
N GLY A 146 -28.89 8.14 -3.02
CA GLY A 146 -28.99 9.60 -3.00
C GLY A 146 -27.63 10.28 -2.76
N ARG A 147 -26.84 9.78 -1.82
CA ARG A 147 -25.48 10.29 -1.56
C ARG A 147 -24.55 10.10 -2.77
N ASN A 148 -24.59 8.92 -3.40
CA ASN A 148 -23.74 8.64 -4.56
C ASN A 148 -24.14 9.47 -5.79
N LEU A 149 -25.43 9.73 -5.99
CA LEU A 149 -25.88 10.65 -7.04
C LEU A 149 -25.32 12.06 -6.83
N ALA A 150 -25.38 12.59 -5.60
CA ALA A 150 -24.84 13.90 -5.29
C ALA A 150 -23.31 13.96 -5.49
N ALA A 151 -22.57 12.93 -5.03
CA ALA A 151 -21.13 12.83 -5.25
C ALA A 151 -20.77 12.75 -6.73
N LEU A 152 -21.55 12.00 -7.52
CA LEU A 152 -21.35 11.87 -8.96
C LEU A 152 -21.59 13.19 -9.70
N GLU A 153 -22.55 14.01 -9.27
CA GLU A 153 -22.76 15.34 -9.86
C GLU A 153 -21.55 16.27 -9.68
N VAL A 154 -20.86 16.16 -8.53
CA VAL A 154 -19.59 16.86 -8.30
C VAL A 154 -18.51 16.37 -9.26
N LEU A 155 -18.35 15.04 -9.43
CA LEU A 155 -17.38 14.45 -10.34
C LEU A 155 -17.67 14.76 -11.82
N LEU A 156 -18.94 14.76 -12.22
CA LEU A 156 -19.37 15.15 -13.57
C LEU A 156 -19.11 16.62 -13.87
N SER A 157 -19.17 17.46 -12.84
CA SER A 157 -18.84 18.89 -12.93
C SER A 157 -17.33 19.15 -12.92
N HIS A 158 -16.52 18.14 -12.59
CA HIS A 158 -15.07 18.25 -12.50
C HIS A 158 -14.44 18.57 -13.87
N HIS A 159 -13.34 19.31 -13.86
CA HIS A 159 -12.69 19.79 -15.09
C HIS A 159 -12.25 18.65 -16.00
N ALA A 160 -11.68 17.58 -15.43
CA ALA A 160 -11.23 16.40 -16.16
C ALA A 160 -12.37 15.74 -16.95
N THR A 161 -13.56 15.65 -16.35
CA THR A 161 -14.76 15.10 -16.99
C THR A 161 -15.28 16.00 -18.12
N LYS A 162 -15.22 17.33 -17.94
CA LYS A 162 -15.64 18.28 -18.99
C LYS A 162 -14.72 18.26 -20.22
N GLN A 163 -13.45 17.91 -20.05
CA GLN A 163 -12.47 17.86 -21.13
C GLN A 163 -12.41 16.51 -21.84
N SER A 164 -13.00 15.45 -21.27
CA SER A 164 -12.96 14.10 -21.84
C SER A 164 -14.36 13.60 -22.19
N PRO A 165 -14.66 13.40 -23.49
CA PRO A 165 -15.87 12.71 -23.94
C PRO A 165 -16.04 11.32 -23.32
N MET A 166 -14.95 10.55 -23.18
CA MET A 166 -14.97 9.23 -22.55
C MET A 166 -15.46 9.30 -21.08
N LEU A 167 -14.86 10.17 -20.28
CA LEU A 167 -15.27 10.36 -18.88
C LEU A 167 -16.70 10.89 -18.77
N ALA A 168 -17.09 11.83 -19.63
CA ALA A 168 -18.45 12.35 -19.66
C ALA A 168 -19.47 11.23 -19.94
N GLN A 169 -19.19 10.35 -20.90
CA GLN A 169 -20.05 9.22 -21.24
C GLN A 169 -20.10 8.17 -20.12
N MET A 170 -18.95 7.84 -19.53
CA MET A 170 -18.89 6.92 -18.38
C MET A 170 -19.68 7.46 -17.20
N GLY A 171 -19.45 8.72 -16.82
CA GLY A 171 -20.18 9.37 -15.74
C GLY A 171 -21.68 9.47 -16.01
N ALA A 172 -22.09 9.76 -17.25
CA ALA A 172 -23.50 9.78 -17.65
C ALA A 172 -24.16 8.39 -17.53
N LYS A 173 -23.45 7.32 -17.92
CA LYS A 173 -23.92 5.94 -17.76
C LYS A 173 -24.10 5.57 -16.29
N VAL A 174 -23.11 5.90 -15.45
CA VAL A 174 -23.19 5.67 -14.00
C VAL A 174 -24.36 6.45 -13.39
N LYS A 175 -24.55 7.71 -13.81
CA LYS A 175 -25.66 8.57 -13.35
C LYS A 175 -27.00 7.97 -13.70
N ALA A 176 -27.19 7.58 -14.97
CA ALA A 176 -28.41 6.96 -15.44
C ALA A 176 -28.74 5.65 -14.68
N GLY A 177 -27.71 4.86 -14.34
CA GLY A 177 -27.85 3.67 -13.50
C GLY A 177 -28.41 3.99 -12.11
N TYR A 178 -27.80 4.97 -11.42
CA TYR A 178 -28.25 5.36 -10.08
C TYR A 178 -29.63 6.02 -10.11
N GLU A 179 -29.95 6.82 -11.13
CA GLU A 179 -31.27 7.41 -11.33
C GLU A 179 -32.35 6.34 -11.58
N SER A 180 -32.02 5.29 -12.34
CA SER A 180 -32.89 4.14 -12.57
C SER A 180 -33.20 3.40 -11.26
N ILE A 181 -32.16 3.10 -10.47
CA ILE A 181 -32.31 2.48 -9.14
C ILE A 181 -33.15 3.39 -8.23
N ASN A 182 -32.85 4.69 -8.18
CA ASN A 182 -33.58 5.65 -7.35
C ASN A 182 -35.07 5.71 -7.74
N LYS A 183 -35.39 5.80 -9.04
CA LYS A 183 -36.77 5.74 -9.53
C LYS A 183 -37.45 4.42 -9.17
N GLY A 184 -36.75 3.30 -9.30
CA GLY A 184 -37.24 1.98 -8.93
C GLY A 184 -37.53 1.84 -7.43
N LEU A 185 -36.66 2.40 -6.58
CA LEU A 185 -36.84 2.44 -5.12
C LEU A 185 -38.02 3.33 -4.71
N ILE A 186 -38.18 4.51 -5.34
CA ILE A 186 -39.34 5.39 -5.11
C ILE A 186 -40.64 4.70 -5.59
N ALA A 187 -40.62 4.07 -6.76
CA ALA A 187 -41.77 3.38 -7.32
C ALA A 187 -42.11 2.07 -6.59
N SER A 188 -41.18 1.50 -5.80
CA SER A 188 -41.43 0.34 -4.94
C SER A 188 -41.83 0.71 -3.52
N ALA A 189 -41.76 2.00 -3.14
CA ALA A 189 -42.17 2.55 -1.84
C ALA A 189 -43.70 2.53 -1.58
N TRP A 190 -44.44 1.60 -2.19
CA TRP A 190 -45.89 1.42 -2.00
C TRP A 190 -46.28 0.87 -0.63
N TYR A 191 -45.31 0.59 0.24
CA TYR A 191 -45.54 0.09 1.58
C TYR A 191 -44.77 0.95 2.59
N GLU A 192 -45.31 2.14 2.88
CA GLU A 192 -45.06 2.79 4.17
C GLU A 192 -46.01 2.15 5.18
N PRO A 193 -45.53 1.52 6.27
CA PRO A 193 -46.42 1.03 7.32
C PRO A 193 -47.29 2.19 7.81
N SER A 194 -48.60 1.93 7.99
CA SER A 194 -49.54 2.95 8.45
C SER A 194 -49.00 3.60 9.73
N PRO A 195 -48.98 4.94 9.84
CA PRO A 195 -48.59 5.61 11.08
C PRO A 195 -49.42 5.16 12.29
N GLU A 196 -50.62 4.65 12.03
CA GLU A 196 -51.60 4.21 13.02
C GLU A 196 -51.36 2.77 13.50
N ASP A 197 -50.62 1.94 12.75
CA ASP A 197 -50.25 0.58 13.14
C ASP A 197 -48.90 0.15 12.50
N PRO A 198 -47.78 0.56 13.10
CA PRO A 198 -46.43 0.21 12.64
C PRO A 198 -46.05 -1.26 12.87
N GLU A 199 -46.91 -2.07 13.49
CA GLU A 199 -46.71 -3.49 13.78
C GLU A 199 -47.50 -4.41 12.82
N SER A 200 -48.43 -3.88 12.04
CA SER A 200 -49.19 -4.65 11.03
C SER A 200 -48.40 -4.94 9.74
N ILE A 201 -47.22 -5.56 9.86
CA ILE A 201 -46.46 -6.02 8.70
C ILE A 201 -47.11 -7.30 8.13
N ASP A 202 -47.91 -7.14 7.08
CA ASP A 202 -48.41 -8.28 6.30
C ASP A 202 -47.22 -8.99 5.63
N ARG A 203 -46.88 -10.19 6.12
CA ARG A 203 -45.75 -10.99 5.62
C ARG A 203 -45.77 -11.15 4.10
N SER A 204 -46.96 -11.31 3.51
CA SER A 204 -47.09 -11.47 2.05
C SER A 204 -46.69 -10.20 1.30
N LYS A 205 -46.96 -9.03 1.88
CA LYS A 205 -46.56 -7.72 1.34
C LYS A 205 -45.07 -7.46 1.59
N ALA A 206 -44.54 -7.86 2.74
CA ALA A 206 -43.12 -7.75 3.05
C ALA A 206 -42.25 -8.64 2.15
N ASP A 207 -42.65 -9.89 1.89
CA ASP A 207 -41.97 -10.80 0.96
C ASP A 207 -42.03 -10.28 -0.48
N LEU A 208 -43.17 -9.69 -0.88
CA LEU A 208 -43.32 -9.02 -2.16
C LEU A 208 -42.42 -7.78 -2.27
N TYR A 209 -42.28 -7.03 -1.18
CA TYR A 209 -41.40 -5.87 -1.12
C TYR A 209 -39.92 -6.28 -1.20
N LYS A 210 -39.51 -7.30 -0.43
CA LYS A 210 -38.16 -7.88 -0.46
C LYS A 210 -37.78 -8.43 -1.83
N SER A 211 -38.68 -9.19 -2.47
CA SER A 211 -38.43 -9.73 -3.83
C SER A 211 -38.31 -8.64 -4.90
N ARG A 212 -38.96 -7.48 -4.71
CA ARG A 212 -38.80 -6.30 -5.58
C ARG A 212 -37.55 -5.48 -5.25
N PHE A 213 -37.09 -5.52 -4.00
CA PHE A 213 -35.90 -4.80 -3.54
C PHE A 213 -34.58 -5.48 -3.91
N LEU A 214 -34.47 -6.80 -3.71
CA LEU A 214 -33.22 -7.56 -3.92
C LEU A 214 -32.54 -7.30 -5.30
N PRO A 215 -33.28 -7.21 -6.42
CA PRO A 215 -32.68 -6.87 -7.71
C PRO A 215 -32.00 -5.49 -7.73
N PHE A 216 -32.49 -4.51 -6.97
CA PHE A 216 -31.88 -3.19 -6.88
C PHE A 216 -30.60 -3.20 -6.04
N GLU A 217 -30.52 -4.04 -5.01
CA GLU A 217 -29.31 -4.23 -4.21
C GLU A 217 -28.18 -4.82 -5.08
N ASP A 218 -28.49 -5.86 -5.86
CA ASP A 218 -27.55 -6.46 -6.81
C ASP A 218 -27.10 -5.46 -7.89
N GLN A 219 -28.06 -4.71 -8.47
CA GLN A 219 -27.76 -3.66 -9.44
C GLN A 219 -26.88 -2.56 -8.83
N TYR A 220 -27.16 -2.14 -7.60
CA TYR A 220 -26.37 -1.15 -6.89
C TYR A 220 -24.94 -1.63 -6.63
N ALA A 221 -24.77 -2.89 -6.22
CA ALA A 221 -23.44 -3.47 -6.01
C ALA A 221 -22.61 -3.56 -7.31
N GLN A 222 -23.26 -3.86 -8.44
CA GLN A 222 -22.62 -3.83 -9.76
C GLN A 222 -22.23 -2.40 -10.16
N LEU A 223 -23.18 -1.47 -10.04
CA LEU A 223 -22.99 -0.07 -10.39
C LEU A 223 -21.94 0.62 -9.51
N GLY A 224 -21.80 0.22 -8.25
CA GLY A 224 -20.76 0.71 -7.35
C GLY A 224 -19.34 0.46 -7.87
N ARG A 225 -19.12 -0.67 -8.58
CA ARG A 225 -17.82 -0.94 -9.22
C ARG A 225 -17.55 -0.01 -10.39
N ASP A 226 -18.55 0.22 -11.23
CA ASP A 226 -18.44 1.15 -12.37
C ASP A 226 -18.22 2.58 -11.89
N ALA A 227 -18.92 2.98 -10.81
CA ALA A 227 -18.74 4.28 -10.16
C ALA A 227 -17.33 4.46 -9.60
N GLY A 228 -16.81 3.46 -8.87
CA GLY A 228 -15.44 3.51 -8.33
C GLY A 228 -14.36 3.56 -9.41
N ARG A 229 -14.57 2.86 -10.53
CA ARG A 229 -13.68 2.94 -11.71
C ARG A 229 -13.74 4.33 -12.35
N PHE A 230 -14.94 4.87 -12.54
CA PHE A 230 -15.12 6.23 -13.06
C PHE A 230 -14.42 7.26 -12.17
N GLU A 231 -14.62 7.21 -10.85
CA GLU A 231 -13.96 8.09 -9.88
C GLU A 231 -12.43 7.99 -9.98
N SER A 232 -11.91 6.76 -10.00
CA SER A 232 -10.47 6.50 -10.09
C SER A 232 -9.87 7.04 -11.41
N LEU A 233 -10.57 6.91 -12.53
CA LEU A 233 -10.14 7.50 -13.80
C LEU A 233 -10.20 9.03 -13.80
N VAL A 234 -11.25 9.62 -13.22
CA VAL A 234 -11.35 11.09 -13.08
C VAL A 234 -10.17 11.60 -12.27
N TYR A 235 -9.84 10.94 -11.15
CA TYR A 235 -8.69 11.30 -10.33
C TYR A 235 -7.37 11.15 -11.09
N ALA A 236 -7.11 9.99 -11.69
CA ALA A 236 -5.87 9.71 -12.40
C ALA A 236 -5.69 10.64 -13.62
N TYR A 237 -6.75 10.89 -14.39
CA TYR A 237 -6.71 11.84 -15.50
C TYR A 237 -6.52 13.28 -15.02
N SER A 238 -7.13 13.67 -13.89
CA SER A 238 -6.91 14.99 -13.29
C SER A 238 -5.46 15.24 -12.86
N ASN A 239 -4.72 14.18 -12.49
CA ASN A 239 -3.30 14.24 -12.17
C ASN A 239 -2.41 14.26 -13.42
N PHE A 240 -2.89 13.70 -14.53
CA PHE A 240 -2.21 13.69 -15.83
C PHE A 240 -2.39 15.00 -16.60
N ILE A 241 -3.58 15.61 -16.62
CA ILE A 241 -3.87 16.83 -17.39
C ILE A 241 -2.85 17.96 -17.13
N PRO A 242 -2.44 18.27 -15.88
CA PRO A 242 -1.46 19.32 -15.62
C PRO A 242 -0.14 19.11 -16.36
N LEU A 243 0.25 17.86 -16.64
CA LEU A 243 1.42 17.55 -17.46
C LEU A 243 1.24 18.10 -18.88
N THR A 244 0.02 18.08 -19.40
CA THR A 244 -0.30 18.56 -20.76
C THR A 244 -0.57 20.07 -20.87
N GLN A 245 -0.59 20.83 -19.77
CA GLN A 245 -0.92 22.27 -19.76
C GLN A 245 0.25 23.18 -20.21
N PRO A 246 -0.02 24.42 -20.71
CA PRO A 246 1.02 25.38 -21.08
C PRO A 246 1.99 25.65 -19.92
N GLY A 247 3.29 25.45 -20.12
CA GLY A 247 4.33 25.48 -19.08
C GLY A 247 4.89 24.09 -18.76
N ALA A 248 4.04 23.16 -18.32
CA ALA A 248 4.40 21.74 -18.31
C ALA A 248 4.62 21.22 -19.74
N ALA A 249 3.86 21.74 -20.70
CA ALA A 249 4.04 21.52 -22.13
C ALA A 249 5.39 22.04 -22.67
N GLU A 250 6.06 22.96 -21.98
CA GLU A 250 7.41 23.39 -22.38
C GLU A 250 8.45 22.35 -21.95
N SER A 251 8.44 21.94 -20.67
CA SER A 251 9.28 20.84 -20.15
C SER A 251 8.99 19.51 -20.85
N LEU A 252 7.71 19.14 -20.99
CA LEU A 252 7.31 17.94 -21.73
C LEU A 252 7.50 18.11 -23.22
N GLY A 253 7.34 19.29 -23.79
CA GLY A 253 7.67 19.55 -25.19
C GLY A 253 9.15 19.31 -25.46
N TYR A 254 10.01 19.80 -24.56
CA TYR A 254 11.43 19.53 -24.56
C TYR A 254 11.73 18.03 -24.45
N LEU A 255 11.19 17.35 -23.43
CA LEU A 255 11.36 15.90 -23.26
C LEU A 255 10.82 15.10 -24.45
N ASN A 256 9.66 15.44 -24.98
CA ASN A 256 9.05 14.81 -26.15
C ASN A 256 9.88 15.01 -27.42
N SER A 257 10.59 16.14 -27.55
CA SER A 257 11.51 16.38 -28.66
C SER A 257 12.78 15.51 -28.59
N ARG A 258 13.15 15.08 -27.38
CA ARG A 258 14.30 14.20 -27.11
C ARG A 258 13.93 12.72 -27.05
N LEU A 259 12.68 12.42 -26.69
CA LEU A 259 12.20 11.07 -26.40
C LEU A 259 10.81 10.85 -27.01
N SER A 260 10.80 10.45 -28.28
CA SER A 260 9.56 10.26 -29.05
C SER A 260 8.61 9.21 -28.46
N SER A 261 9.13 8.22 -27.71
CA SER A 261 8.33 7.23 -26.98
C SER A 261 7.46 7.86 -25.90
N LEU A 262 7.99 8.84 -25.16
CA LEU A 262 7.21 9.58 -24.17
C LEU A 262 6.08 10.37 -24.83
N LYS A 263 6.36 10.99 -25.98
CA LYS A 263 5.34 11.68 -26.76
C LYS A 263 4.23 10.72 -27.19
N ARG A 264 4.59 9.60 -27.81
CA ARG A 264 3.62 8.58 -28.26
C ARG A 264 2.76 8.07 -27.11
N ALA A 265 3.38 7.76 -25.97
CA ALA A 265 2.65 7.32 -24.77
C ALA A 265 1.65 8.38 -24.29
N SER A 266 2.07 9.66 -24.28
CA SER A 266 1.19 10.75 -23.86
C SER A 266 0.03 10.99 -24.85
N ASP A 267 0.32 10.92 -26.15
CA ASP A 267 -0.68 11.07 -27.21
C ASP A 267 -1.72 9.93 -27.15
N LEU A 268 -1.28 8.70 -26.83
CA LEU A 268 -2.16 7.54 -26.68
C LEU A 268 -3.17 7.73 -25.54
N VAL A 269 -2.71 8.19 -24.37
CA VAL A 269 -3.59 8.53 -23.24
C VAL A 269 -4.61 9.58 -23.67
N VAL A 270 -4.14 10.71 -24.22
CA VAL A 270 -5.02 11.81 -24.67
C VAL A 270 -6.03 11.32 -25.71
N SER A 271 -5.60 10.50 -26.67
CA SER A 271 -6.49 9.94 -27.70
C SER A 271 -7.57 9.03 -27.11
N SER A 272 -7.22 8.24 -26.10
CA SER A 272 -8.16 7.33 -25.42
C SER A 272 -9.23 8.11 -24.68
N PHE A 273 -8.85 9.19 -23.98
CA PHE A 273 -9.80 10.09 -23.30
C PHE A 273 -10.65 10.93 -24.26
N ASN A 274 -10.19 11.14 -25.50
CA ASN A 274 -10.93 11.83 -26.55
C ASN A 274 -11.84 10.93 -27.39
N SER A 275 -11.81 9.61 -27.15
CA SER A 275 -12.72 8.68 -27.83
C SER A 275 -14.19 8.98 -27.47
N VAL A 276 -15.05 8.93 -28.49
CA VAL A 276 -16.51 9.16 -28.38
C VAL A 276 -17.27 7.82 -28.31
N GLU A 277 -16.62 6.71 -28.64
CA GLU A 277 -17.20 5.37 -28.54
C GLU A 277 -17.26 4.89 -27.09
N GLN A 278 -18.27 4.06 -26.77
CA GLN A 278 -18.33 3.43 -25.45
C GLN A 278 -17.06 2.62 -25.21
N PRO A 279 -16.25 2.97 -24.18
CA PRO A 279 -15.00 2.30 -23.97
C PRO A 279 -15.27 0.85 -23.52
N SER A 280 -14.64 -0.10 -24.20
CA SER A 280 -14.65 -1.49 -23.75
C SER A 280 -13.89 -1.63 -22.44
N GLU A 281 -14.18 -2.68 -21.67
CA GLU A 281 -13.43 -2.99 -20.43
C GLU A 281 -11.92 -3.07 -20.66
N LEU A 282 -11.51 -3.61 -21.81
CA LEU A 282 -10.10 -3.70 -22.20
C LEU A 282 -9.48 -2.30 -22.38
N VAL A 283 -10.20 -1.38 -23.02
CA VAL A 283 -9.73 0.01 -23.21
C VAL A 283 -9.61 0.72 -21.87
N ILE A 284 -10.60 0.55 -20.97
CA ILE A 284 -10.55 1.13 -19.62
C ILE A 284 -9.33 0.62 -18.86
N GLN A 285 -9.09 -0.69 -18.89
CA GLN A 285 -7.94 -1.30 -18.22
C GLN A 285 -6.61 -0.76 -18.78
N GLN A 286 -6.49 -0.67 -20.10
CA GLN A 286 -5.28 -0.14 -20.73
C GLN A 286 -5.05 1.33 -20.39
N VAL A 287 -6.10 2.15 -20.35
CA VAL A 287 -6.01 3.56 -19.93
C VAL A 287 -5.56 3.67 -18.48
N PHE A 288 -6.02 2.79 -17.60
CA PHE A 288 -5.55 2.75 -16.21
C PHE A 288 -4.06 2.41 -16.12
N GLU A 289 -3.61 1.39 -16.86
CA GLU A 289 -2.21 0.99 -16.92
C GLU A 289 -1.34 2.16 -17.43
N ASP A 290 -1.75 2.82 -18.52
CA ASP A 290 -1.07 3.98 -19.06
C ASP A 290 -0.99 5.13 -18.04
N LEU A 291 -2.10 5.47 -17.38
CA LEU A 291 -2.12 6.53 -16.37
C LEU A 291 -1.27 6.19 -15.13
N SER A 292 -1.28 4.93 -14.69
CA SER A 292 -0.46 4.47 -13.56
C SER A 292 1.03 4.58 -13.86
N PHE A 293 1.42 4.31 -15.11
CA PHE A 293 2.77 4.55 -15.59
C PHE A 293 3.14 6.03 -15.45
N PHE A 294 2.31 6.95 -15.96
CA PHE A 294 2.60 8.38 -15.87
C PHE A 294 2.65 8.89 -14.43
N ASP A 295 1.81 8.38 -13.54
CA ASP A 295 1.84 8.74 -12.12
C ASP A 295 3.16 8.32 -11.46
N SER A 296 3.61 7.09 -11.72
CA SER A 296 4.91 6.61 -11.24
C SER A 296 6.10 7.37 -11.86
N PHE A 297 6.02 7.66 -13.16
CA PHE A 297 7.08 8.30 -13.92
C PHE A 297 7.18 9.81 -13.64
N LYS A 298 6.09 10.44 -13.18
CA LYS A 298 6.04 11.87 -12.83
C LYS A 298 7.18 12.30 -11.91
N GLN A 299 7.56 11.43 -10.97
CA GLN A 299 8.66 11.67 -10.01
C GLN A 299 10.06 11.68 -10.65
N ARG A 300 10.18 11.32 -11.93
CA ARG A 300 11.44 11.26 -12.68
C ARG A 300 11.48 12.22 -13.87
N ILE A 301 10.37 12.87 -14.20
CA ILE A 301 10.30 13.85 -15.30
C ILE A 301 11.34 14.96 -15.10
N THR A 302 11.43 15.51 -13.88
CA THR A 302 12.39 16.58 -13.55
C THR A 302 13.84 16.10 -13.63
N ASP A 303 14.13 14.88 -13.17
CA ASP A 303 15.47 14.29 -13.28
C ASP A 303 15.85 14.08 -14.74
N LEU A 304 14.94 13.53 -15.54
CA LEU A 304 15.17 13.28 -16.96
C LEU A 304 15.40 14.58 -17.73
N GLU A 305 14.63 15.63 -17.42
CA GLU A 305 14.81 16.94 -18.03
C GLU A 305 16.19 17.51 -17.71
N ARG A 306 16.59 17.47 -16.43
CA ARG A 306 17.93 17.89 -15.99
C ARG A 306 19.03 17.11 -16.70
N VAL A 307 18.84 15.80 -16.86
CA VAL A 307 19.78 14.92 -17.56
C VAL A 307 19.96 15.34 -19.02
N PHE A 308 18.86 15.47 -19.77
CA PHE A 308 18.92 15.86 -21.18
C PHE A 308 19.46 17.27 -21.37
N ARG A 309 19.12 18.22 -20.49
CA ARG A 309 19.70 19.56 -20.54
C ARG A 309 21.21 19.52 -20.31
N GLY A 310 21.67 18.71 -19.35
CA GLY A 310 23.09 18.49 -19.11
C GLY A 310 23.82 17.87 -20.30
N PHE A 311 23.21 16.91 -21.00
CA PHE A 311 23.80 16.34 -22.21
C PHE A 311 23.79 17.33 -23.39
N ASP A 312 22.73 18.13 -23.52
CA ASP A 312 22.66 19.17 -24.55
C ASP A 312 23.74 20.25 -24.35
N GLU A 313 24.02 20.64 -23.10
CA GLU A 313 25.12 21.56 -22.74
C GLU A 313 26.49 21.00 -23.14
N MET A 314 26.66 19.68 -23.10
CA MET A 314 27.92 19.01 -23.47
C MET A 314 28.10 18.82 -24.97
N GLY A 315 27.04 18.91 -25.76
CA GLY A 315 27.07 18.76 -27.21
C GLY A 315 26.50 17.42 -27.69
N LYS A 316 26.21 17.37 -29.00
CA LYS A 316 25.49 16.25 -29.64
C LYS A 316 26.25 14.94 -29.59
N GLU A 317 27.59 14.97 -29.57
CA GLU A 317 28.41 13.76 -29.51
C GLU A 317 28.19 12.96 -28.21
N THR A 318 27.60 13.60 -27.18
CA THR A 318 27.19 12.93 -25.93
C THR A 318 26.22 11.79 -26.18
N TYR A 319 25.26 11.97 -27.10
CA TYR A 319 24.26 10.96 -27.41
C TYR A 319 24.81 9.80 -28.25
N GLU A 320 25.98 9.98 -28.86
CA GLU A 320 26.71 8.97 -29.63
C GLU A 320 27.64 8.12 -28.75
N GLN A 321 27.79 8.48 -27.46
CA GLN A 321 28.54 7.65 -26.51
C GLN A 321 27.83 6.31 -26.31
N PRO A 322 28.52 5.17 -26.46
CA PRO A 322 27.88 3.84 -26.44
C PRO A 322 27.00 3.59 -25.21
N ASP A 323 27.45 4.03 -24.03
CA ASP A 323 26.70 3.86 -22.79
C ASP A 323 25.44 4.73 -22.74
N VAL A 324 25.53 5.98 -23.20
CA VAL A 324 24.37 6.89 -23.28
C VAL A 324 23.37 6.36 -24.30
N THR A 325 23.82 5.98 -25.50
CA THR A 325 22.97 5.40 -26.54
C THR A 325 22.23 4.16 -26.02
N ARG A 326 22.94 3.24 -25.35
CA ARG A 326 22.34 2.05 -24.77
C ARG A 326 21.27 2.40 -23.73
N LEU A 327 21.58 3.32 -22.82
CA LEU A 327 20.63 3.73 -21.77
C LEU A 327 19.39 4.44 -22.35
N MET A 328 19.56 5.22 -23.42
CA MET A 328 18.44 5.83 -24.15
C MET A 328 17.52 4.79 -24.78
N ILE A 329 18.09 3.71 -25.34
CA ILE A 329 17.31 2.59 -25.88
C ILE A 329 16.53 1.88 -24.77
N VAL A 330 17.17 1.61 -23.63
CA VAL A 330 16.50 0.99 -22.46
C VAL A 330 15.35 1.86 -21.98
N LEU A 331 15.60 3.17 -21.81
CA LEU A 331 14.57 4.12 -21.40
C LEU A 331 13.41 4.16 -22.40
N SER A 332 13.69 4.25 -23.71
CA SER A 332 12.63 4.28 -24.72
C SER A 332 11.79 3.01 -24.69
N ASN A 333 12.43 1.84 -24.62
CA ASN A 333 11.74 0.56 -24.57
C ASN A 333 10.88 0.41 -23.31
N ALA A 334 11.37 0.89 -22.16
CA ALA A 334 10.61 0.86 -20.92
C ALA A 334 9.35 1.74 -21.01
N ILE A 335 9.47 2.94 -21.59
CA ILE A 335 8.33 3.84 -21.81
C ILE A 335 7.33 3.23 -22.79
N ASP A 336 7.80 2.69 -23.93
CA ASP A 336 6.93 2.04 -24.92
C ASP A 336 6.16 0.84 -24.31
N LYS A 337 6.75 0.16 -23.32
CA LYS A 337 6.14 -0.94 -22.55
C LYS A 337 5.33 -0.49 -21.33
N ARG A 338 5.31 0.80 -21.00
CA ARG A 338 4.74 1.36 -19.75
C ARG A 338 5.35 0.75 -18.48
N ASP A 339 6.61 0.34 -18.55
CA ASP A 339 7.35 -0.17 -17.39
C ASP A 339 7.94 1.01 -16.61
N GLY A 340 7.18 1.50 -15.63
CA GLY A 340 7.60 2.64 -14.80
C GLY A 340 8.85 2.37 -13.96
N TRP A 341 9.09 1.11 -13.59
CA TRP A 341 10.25 0.72 -12.79
C TRP A 341 11.53 0.73 -13.64
N GLU A 342 11.52 0.06 -14.80
CA GLU A 342 12.67 0.03 -15.69
C GLU A 342 12.95 1.43 -16.27
N ALA A 343 11.91 2.22 -16.57
CA ALA A 343 12.07 3.61 -17.00
C ALA A 343 12.76 4.44 -15.90
N SER A 344 12.31 4.32 -14.65
CA SER A 344 12.93 5.03 -13.51
C SER A 344 14.38 4.62 -13.30
N ARG A 345 14.69 3.34 -13.45
CA ARG A 345 16.07 2.82 -13.36
C ARG A 345 16.95 3.36 -14.48
N ALA A 346 16.43 3.41 -15.71
CA ALA A 346 17.15 3.97 -16.84
C ALA A 346 17.44 5.47 -16.66
N VAL A 347 16.49 6.26 -16.14
CA VAL A 347 16.72 7.67 -15.79
C VAL A 347 17.84 7.82 -14.76
N SER A 348 17.85 7.00 -13.69
CA SER A 348 18.90 7.04 -12.67
C SER A 348 20.30 6.68 -13.22
N ASN A 349 20.35 5.74 -14.16
CA ASN A 349 21.61 5.38 -14.83
C ASN A 349 22.10 6.50 -15.76
N LEU A 350 21.20 7.16 -16.51
CA LEU A 350 21.55 8.31 -17.33
C LEU A 350 22.03 9.48 -16.46
N ASP A 351 21.43 9.67 -15.28
CA ASP A 351 21.87 10.67 -14.32
C ASP A 351 23.29 10.40 -13.80
N SER A 352 23.56 9.14 -13.46
CA SER A 352 24.91 8.71 -13.07
C SER A 352 25.93 8.94 -14.19
N ALA A 353 25.53 8.70 -15.44
CA ALA A 353 26.36 8.96 -16.61
C ALA A 353 26.63 10.47 -16.79
N LEU A 354 25.63 11.33 -16.57
CA LEU A 354 25.80 12.78 -16.58
C LEU A 354 26.74 13.24 -15.46
N ALA A 355 26.57 12.73 -14.24
CA ALA A 355 27.42 13.07 -13.11
C ALA A 355 28.88 12.70 -13.37
N PHE A 356 29.11 11.49 -13.88
CA PHE A 356 30.45 11.06 -14.32
C PHE A 356 31.02 12.00 -15.37
N ALA A 357 30.24 12.38 -16.38
CA ALA A 357 30.75 13.23 -17.45
C ALA A 357 31.09 14.65 -16.97
N LYS A 358 30.25 15.24 -16.11
CA LYS A 358 30.44 16.59 -15.56
C LYS A 358 31.61 16.68 -14.58
N GLU A 359 31.89 15.65 -13.79
CA GLU A 359 32.97 15.74 -12.80
C GLU A 359 34.35 15.60 -13.45
N PRO A 360 35.27 16.57 -13.34
CA PRO A 360 36.67 16.34 -13.71
C PRO A 360 37.31 15.37 -12.72
N LEU A 361 37.97 14.32 -13.22
CA LEU A 361 38.55 13.27 -12.39
C LEU A 361 40.06 13.16 -12.59
N THR A 362 40.76 12.85 -11.51
CA THR A 362 42.15 12.38 -11.57
C THR A 362 42.21 10.92 -11.10
N PHE A 363 43.08 10.15 -11.72
CA PHE A 363 43.31 8.74 -11.38
C PHE A 363 44.72 8.63 -10.82
N ARG A 364 44.82 8.25 -9.54
CA ARG A 364 46.11 8.20 -8.84
C ARG A 364 46.37 6.80 -8.31
N ILE A 365 47.59 6.31 -8.50
CA ILE A 365 48.07 5.05 -7.92
C ILE A 365 47.99 5.17 -6.40
N ILE A 366 47.39 4.18 -5.76
CA ILE A 366 47.25 4.16 -4.30
C ILE A 366 48.64 4.11 -3.68
N SER A 367 48.98 5.07 -2.81
CA SER A 367 50.29 5.17 -2.15
C SER A 367 50.22 4.97 -0.62
N ARG A 368 49.05 4.59 -0.08
CA ARG A 368 48.82 4.52 1.37
C ARG A 368 49.54 3.31 2.00
N PRO A 369 50.05 3.43 3.24
CA PRO A 369 50.60 2.30 3.99
C PRO A 369 49.56 1.19 4.21
N GLY A 370 49.96 -0.07 4.04
CA GLY A 370 49.07 -1.23 4.21
C GLY A 370 48.14 -1.54 3.03
N GLU A 371 48.04 -0.66 2.03
CA GLU A 371 47.30 -0.91 0.80
C GLU A 371 48.21 -1.36 -0.35
N LYS A 372 47.71 -2.28 -1.19
CA LYS A 372 48.41 -2.72 -2.40
C LYS A 372 48.32 -1.64 -3.47
N SER A 373 49.46 -1.23 -4.02
CA SER A 373 49.56 -0.27 -5.14
C SER A 373 49.54 -0.95 -6.51
N GLY A 374 49.68 -2.27 -6.52
CA GLY A 374 49.65 -3.08 -7.72
C GLY A 374 49.51 -4.56 -7.40
N VAL A 375 49.04 -5.32 -8.38
CA VAL A 375 48.90 -6.78 -8.32
C VAL A 375 49.33 -7.42 -9.63
N ILE A 376 49.82 -8.66 -9.55
CA ILE A 376 50.05 -9.52 -10.70
C ILE A 376 48.97 -10.61 -10.67
N ARG A 377 48.20 -10.73 -11.76
CA ARG A 377 47.18 -11.75 -11.94
C ARG A 377 47.74 -12.83 -12.87
N THR A 378 47.69 -14.09 -12.47
CA THR A 378 48.10 -15.22 -13.32
C THR A 378 46.86 -16.06 -13.63
N PRO A 379 46.20 -15.84 -14.79
CA PRO A 379 45.09 -16.69 -15.20
C PRO A 379 45.55 -18.15 -15.32
N ASN A 380 44.71 -19.11 -14.93
CA ASN A 380 45.05 -20.53 -14.92
C ASN A 380 45.51 -21.07 -16.29
N ASP A 381 45.08 -20.43 -17.38
CA ASP A 381 45.37 -20.83 -18.77
C ASP A 381 46.44 -19.95 -19.45
N PHE A 382 47.13 -19.08 -18.70
CA PHE A 382 48.09 -18.12 -19.27
C PHE A 382 49.49 -18.75 -19.40
N ALA A 383 50.02 -18.76 -20.62
CA ALA A 383 51.34 -19.35 -20.93
C ALA A 383 52.54 -18.53 -20.41
N ASP A 384 52.34 -17.25 -20.05
CA ASP A 384 53.40 -16.41 -19.47
C ASP A 384 53.43 -16.59 -17.94
N SER A 385 54.52 -17.18 -17.45
CA SER A 385 54.79 -17.37 -16.02
C SER A 385 54.95 -16.05 -15.24
N ARG A 386 55.06 -14.90 -15.93
CA ARG A 386 55.12 -13.58 -15.29
C ARG A 386 53.74 -12.98 -14.96
N GLY A 387 52.64 -13.58 -15.40
CA GLY A 387 51.29 -13.07 -15.17
C GLY A 387 51.02 -11.71 -15.85
N ILE A 388 49.89 -11.10 -15.53
CA ILE A 388 49.42 -9.80 -16.04
C ILE A 388 49.51 -8.78 -14.90
N ALA A 389 50.26 -7.70 -15.12
CA ALA A 389 50.47 -6.67 -14.13
C ALA A 389 49.38 -5.58 -14.17
N TYR A 390 48.91 -5.17 -13.00
CA TYR A 390 47.96 -4.09 -12.80
C TYR A 390 48.46 -3.14 -11.71
N LEU A 391 48.30 -1.84 -11.91
CA LEU A 391 48.43 -0.84 -10.84
C LEU A 391 47.06 -0.51 -10.29
N ILE A 392 46.95 -0.43 -8.96
CA ILE A 392 45.70 -0.09 -8.30
C ILE A 392 45.60 1.43 -8.20
N VAL A 393 44.56 1.97 -8.81
CA VAL A 393 44.29 3.40 -8.89
C VAL A 393 43.02 3.76 -8.15
N GLU A 394 42.96 4.98 -7.65
CA GLU A 394 41.79 5.61 -7.04
C GLU A 394 41.32 6.75 -7.94
N ALA A 395 40.01 6.83 -8.19
CA ALA A 395 39.39 7.96 -8.87
C ALA A 395 39.07 9.06 -7.86
N LEU A 396 39.54 10.28 -8.13
CA LEU A 396 39.39 11.43 -7.23
C LEU A 396 38.71 12.60 -7.95
N ASP A 397 37.75 13.24 -7.27
CA ASP A 397 37.08 14.47 -7.70
C ASP A 397 38.00 15.70 -7.63
N ALA A 398 37.52 16.87 -8.07
CA ALA A 398 38.30 18.10 -8.03
C ALA A 398 38.74 18.52 -6.61
N SER A 399 38.04 18.04 -5.58
CA SER A 399 38.35 18.29 -4.17
C SER A 399 39.29 17.24 -3.58
N GLY A 400 39.73 16.25 -4.36
CA GLY A 400 40.58 15.16 -3.92
C GLY A 400 39.85 14.06 -3.14
N ARG A 401 38.52 13.98 -3.23
CA ARG A 401 37.72 12.93 -2.56
C ARG A 401 37.48 11.74 -3.50
N PRO A 402 37.39 10.50 -2.97
CA PRO A 402 37.07 9.34 -3.79
C PRO A 402 35.75 9.50 -4.54
N PHE A 403 35.77 9.25 -5.84
CA PHE A 403 34.62 9.30 -6.73
C PHE A 403 34.28 7.90 -7.23
N GLU A 404 32.99 7.52 -7.24
CA GLU A 404 32.57 6.20 -7.71
C GLU A 404 32.47 6.18 -9.24
N VAL A 405 33.24 5.32 -9.91
CA VAL A 405 33.24 5.20 -11.37
C VAL A 405 32.71 3.83 -11.82
N SER A 406 31.98 3.81 -12.92
CA SER A 406 31.53 2.58 -13.59
C SER A 406 32.61 2.06 -14.53
N ILE A 407 33.22 0.93 -14.17
CA ILE A 407 34.35 0.33 -14.88
C ILE A 407 33.93 -1.00 -15.51
N MET A 408 34.29 -1.22 -16.78
CA MET A 408 34.21 -2.55 -17.42
C MET A 408 35.30 -3.46 -16.85
N ASP A 409 34.90 -4.46 -16.07
CA ASP A 409 35.80 -5.47 -15.55
C ASP A 409 36.16 -6.46 -16.66
N SER A 410 37.40 -6.45 -17.10
CA SER A 410 37.87 -7.25 -18.23
C SER A 410 37.98 -8.75 -17.94
N GLU A 411 37.95 -9.17 -16.66
CA GLU A 411 37.96 -10.59 -16.28
C GLU A 411 36.55 -11.19 -16.24
N VAL A 412 35.55 -10.38 -15.87
CA VAL A 412 34.15 -10.84 -15.74
C VAL A 412 33.27 -10.43 -16.93
N GLY A 413 33.66 -9.40 -17.68
CA GLY A 413 32.85 -8.84 -18.78
C GLY A 413 31.64 -8.04 -18.30
N GLU A 414 31.67 -7.54 -17.06
CA GLU A 414 30.58 -6.77 -16.43
C GLU A 414 31.02 -5.36 -16.07
N ILE A 415 30.10 -4.40 -16.14
CA ILE A 415 30.32 -3.06 -15.59
C ILE A 415 30.11 -3.10 -14.07
N ARG A 416 31.10 -2.63 -13.31
CA ARG A 416 31.09 -2.56 -11.85
C ARG A 416 31.45 -1.18 -11.37
N ARG A 417 30.77 -0.74 -10.30
CA ARG A 417 31.05 0.52 -9.64
C ARG A 417 32.18 0.33 -8.64
N ALA A 418 33.18 1.21 -8.70
CA ALA A 418 34.32 1.17 -7.79
C ALA A 418 34.93 2.56 -7.60
N HIS A 419 35.44 2.82 -6.40
CA HIS A 419 36.32 3.96 -6.14
C HIS A 419 37.78 3.64 -6.51
N THR A 420 38.13 2.37 -6.40
CA THR A 420 39.48 1.85 -6.66
C THR A 420 39.41 0.67 -7.62
N PHE A 421 40.33 0.63 -8.59
CA PHE A 421 40.36 -0.41 -9.61
C PHE A 421 41.79 -0.62 -10.13
N GLY A 422 42.06 -1.79 -10.69
CA GLY A 422 43.33 -2.08 -11.34
C GLY A 422 43.32 -1.62 -12.79
N VAL A 423 44.35 -0.90 -13.22
CA VAL A 423 44.62 -0.58 -14.64
C VAL A 423 45.80 -1.41 -15.13
N ARG A 424 45.66 -2.03 -16.30
CA ARG A 424 46.70 -2.88 -16.87
C ARG A 424 47.91 -2.06 -17.29
N VAL A 425 49.10 -2.51 -16.89
CA VAL A 425 50.39 -1.88 -17.22
C VAL A 425 51.37 -2.93 -17.76
N THR A 426 52.50 -2.47 -18.28
CA THR A 426 53.62 -3.38 -18.58
C THR A 426 54.34 -3.81 -17.29
N HIS A 427 55.00 -4.96 -17.31
CA HIS A 427 55.82 -5.41 -16.15
C HIS A 427 56.92 -4.42 -15.79
N GLU A 428 57.50 -3.75 -16.78
CA GLU A 428 58.51 -2.71 -16.54
C GLU A 428 57.94 -1.58 -15.69
N GLN A 429 56.75 -1.08 -16.04
CA GLN A 429 56.08 -0.02 -15.29
C GLN A 429 55.66 -0.47 -13.90
N PHE A 430 55.20 -1.71 -13.78
CA PHE A 430 54.88 -2.30 -12.48
C PHE A 430 56.08 -2.35 -11.56
N GLU A 431 57.24 -2.84 -12.04
CA GLU A 431 58.44 -2.91 -11.21
C GLU A 431 59.03 -1.54 -10.92
N GLN A 432 58.93 -0.55 -11.81
CA GLN A 432 59.31 0.83 -11.50
C GLN A 432 58.53 1.37 -10.30
N VAL A 433 57.20 1.26 -10.30
CA VAL A 433 56.33 1.73 -9.21
C VAL A 433 56.56 0.92 -7.92
N LYS A 434 56.88 -0.37 -8.04
CA LYS A 434 57.21 -1.21 -6.89
C LYS A 434 58.52 -0.77 -6.23
N GLN A 435 59.57 -0.50 -7.00
CA GLN A 435 60.84 -0.02 -6.44
C GLN A 435 60.65 1.34 -5.76
N ASP A 436 59.96 2.27 -6.42
CA ASP A 436 59.56 3.59 -5.87
C ASP A 436 58.94 3.44 -4.47
N LYS A 437 57.90 2.62 -4.35
CA LYS A 437 57.24 2.37 -3.07
C LYS A 437 58.12 1.64 -2.04
N MET A 438 59.09 0.83 -2.48
CA MET A 438 59.98 0.10 -1.57
C MET A 438 61.09 1.00 -1.00
N ASP A 439 61.42 2.10 -1.68
CA ASP A 439 62.50 2.99 -1.29
C ASP A 439 62.14 3.80 -0.04
N ASP A 440 60.95 4.42 0.00
CA ASP A 440 60.51 5.23 1.16
C ASP A 440 59.04 5.03 1.58
N GLY A 441 58.28 4.16 0.88
CA GLY A 441 56.87 3.90 1.14
C GLY A 441 55.89 4.82 0.38
N ILE A 442 56.39 5.78 -0.39
CA ILE A 442 55.62 6.77 -1.16
C ILE A 442 55.79 6.47 -2.66
N ILE A 443 54.80 6.90 -3.46
CA ILE A 443 54.87 6.85 -4.93
C ILE A 443 54.81 8.29 -5.43
N GLU A 444 55.91 8.79 -5.96
CA GLU A 444 56.12 10.19 -6.34
C GLU A 444 55.28 10.55 -7.56
N ASN A 445 55.34 9.72 -8.62
CA ASN A 445 54.58 9.94 -9.84
C ASN A 445 53.26 9.16 -9.82
N ASN A 446 52.43 9.36 -8.80
CA ASN A 446 51.22 8.58 -8.64
C ASN A 446 50.06 8.98 -9.57
N LEU A 447 50.08 10.14 -10.23
CA LEU A 447 49.01 10.53 -11.17
C LEU A 447 49.17 9.81 -12.50
N ILE A 448 48.27 8.89 -12.85
CA ILE A 448 48.37 8.02 -14.05
C ILE A 448 47.32 8.30 -15.12
N GLY A 449 46.28 9.06 -14.78
CA GLY A 449 45.27 9.44 -15.75
C GLY A 449 44.40 10.61 -15.30
N GLN A 450 43.69 11.19 -16.26
CA GLN A 450 42.78 12.30 -16.05
C GLN A 450 41.54 12.18 -16.94
N LYS A 451 40.42 12.73 -16.47
CA LYS A 451 39.21 12.94 -17.25
C LYS A 451 38.81 14.40 -17.12
N SER A 452 38.69 15.08 -18.25
CA SER A 452 38.24 16.47 -18.25
C SER A 452 36.77 16.58 -17.85
N VAL A 453 36.39 17.78 -17.42
CA VAL A 453 34.98 18.20 -17.31
C VAL A 453 34.26 17.97 -18.64
N ASN A 454 32.97 17.62 -18.59
CA ASN A 454 32.12 17.38 -19.77
C ASN A 454 32.70 16.33 -20.73
N SER A 455 33.33 15.28 -20.21
CA SER A 455 33.90 14.19 -21.01
C SER A 455 33.66 12.85 -20.38
N PHE A 456 33.40 11.84 -21.22
CA PHE A 456 33.37 10.43 -20.83
C PHE A 456 34.74 9.75 -20.99
N LYS A 457 35.68 10.41 -21.69
CA LYS A 457 36.96 9.81 -22.04
C LYS A 457 37.97 9.96 -20.90
N ILE A 458 38.34 8.83 -20.32
CA ILE A 458 39.51 8.76 -19.43
C ILE A 458 40.77 8.72 -20.30
N ASN A 459 41.68 9.65 -20.05
CA ASN A 459 42.99 9.70 -20.70
C ASN A 459 44.04 9.20 -19.70
N PHE A 460 44.46 7.96 -19.85
CA PHE A 460 45.64 7.45 -19.16
C PHE A 460 46.92 7.89 -19.89
N ASP A 461 48.01 8.02 -19.14
CA ASP A 461 49.32 8.24 -19.74
C ASP A 461 49.92 6.96 -20.35
N SER A 462 51.14 7.07 -20.87
CA SER A 462 51.84 6.00 -21.58
C SER A 462 52.19 4.77 -20.72
N ARG A 463 51.96 4.81 -19.40
CA ARG A 463 52.21 3.66 -18.51
C ARG A 463 51.11 2.62 -18.58
N VAL A 464 49.88 3.03 -18.92
CA VAL A 464 48.75 2.12 -19.10
C VAL A 464 48.80 1.52 -20.51
N THR A 465 48.50 0.22 -20.62
CA THR A 465 48.50 -0.47 -21.92
C THR A 465 47.38 0.05 -22.82
N SER A 466 47.62 0.06 -24.14
CA SER A 466 46.68 0.60 -25.13
C SER A 466 45.32 -0.11 -25.20
N ASP A 467 45.21 -1.33 -24.67
CA ASP A 467 43.96 -2.07 -24.55
C ASP A 467 43.07 -1.59 -23.38
N ASN A 468 43.57 -0.69 -22.53
CA ASN A 468 42.87 -0.08 -21.40
C ASN A 468 42.11 -1.09 -20.53
N LYS A 469 42.64 -2.30 -20.37
CA LYS A 469 41.98 -3.34 -19.59
C LYS A 469 42.03 -3.01 -18.11
N MET A 470 40.90 -3.20 -17.43
CA MET A 470 40.73 -2.87 -16.02
C MET A 470 40.14 -4.06 -15.26
N ILE A 471 40.38 -4.09 -13.94
CA ILE A 471 39.83 -5.08 -13.01
C ILE A 471 39.32 -4.39 -11.76
N THR A 472 38.27 -4.94 -11.13
CA THR A 472 37.68 -4.36 -9.91
C THR A 472 37.93 -5.17 -8.64
N ARG A 473 38.60 -6.33 -8.76
CA ARG A 473 38.92 -7.23 -7.64
C ARG A 473 40.33 -7.79 -7.78
N TRP A 474 41.04 -7.98 -6.66
CA TRP A 474 42.43 -8.45 -6.65
C TRP A 474 42.85 -9.15 -5.36
#